data_AF-U5BJV0-F1
#
_entry.id   AF-U5BJV0-F1
#
_cell.length_a   1.000
_cell.length_b   1.000
_cell.length_c   1.000
_cell.angle_alpha   90.00
_cell.angle_beta   90.00
_cell.angle_gamma   90.00
#
_symmetry.space_group_name_H-M   'P 1'
#
loop_
_entity.id
_entity.type
_entity.pdbx_description
1 polymer ?
#
loop_
_entity_poly.entity_id
_entity_poly.type
_entity_poly.pdbx_seq_one_letter_code
_entity_poly.pdbx_strand_id
1 'polypeptide(L)' 'MANTYTQIHVQMIFAVQNRDGVIRKSWKEKLYKYMIGSIRNHDHKVLAINGIPDHVHI' A
#
# COMPACT_ATOMS: atom_id res chain seq x y z
N MET A 1 12.84 -3.54 -28.05
CA MET A 1 13.62 -4.78 -28.25
C MET A 1 12.67 -5.95 -28.18
N ALA A 2 12.74 -6.91 -29.10
CA ALA A 2 12.03 -8.16 -28.91
C ALA A 2 12.55 -8.82 -27.61
N ASN A 3 11.64 -9.27 -26.74
CA ASN A 3 11.92 -10.06 -25.53
C ASN A 3 12.65 -9.34 -24.37
N THR A 4 12.38 -8.05 -24.13
CA THR A 4 12.83 -7.39 -22.88
C THR A 4 11.80 -7.61 -21.77
N TYR A 5 12.22 -8.18 -20.65
CA TYR A 5 11.42 -8.34 -19.43
C TYR A 5 11.98 -7.44 -18.34
N THR A 6 11.11 -6.84 -17.53
CA THR A 6 11.49 -5.97 -16.41
C THR A 6 10.67 -6.32 -15.18
N GLN A 7 11.32 -6.33 -14.02
CA GLN A 7 10.69 -6.49 -12.72
C GLN A 7 11.21 -5.39 -11.81
N ILE A 8 10.30 -4.57 -11.27
CA ILE A 8 10.64 -3.47 -10.37
C ILE A 8 9.80 -3.64 -9.12
N HIS A 9 10.46 -3.64 -7.96
CA HIS A 9 9.82 -3.63 -6.66
C HIS A 9 10.13 -2.30 -5.98
N VAL A 10 9.09 -1.60 -5.52
CA VAL A 10 9.21 -0.30 -4.87
C VAL A 10 8.53 -0.40 -3.51
N GLN A 11 9.24 0.02 -2.46
CA GLN A 11 8.64 0.22 -1.14
C GLN A 11 8.06 1.64 -1.07
N MET A 12 6.77 1.76 -0.79
CA MET A 12 6.08 3.04 -0.66
C MET A 12 5.60 3.27 0.76
N ILE A 13 5.71 4.51 1.24
CA ILE A 13 5.31 4.88 2.60
C ILE A 13 4.33 6.05 2.53
N PHE A 14 3.14 5.87 3.11
CA PHE A 14 2.10 6.90 3.19
C PHE A 14 1.82 7.25 4.64
N ALA A 15 1.94 8.53 5.00
CA ALA A 15 1.61 9.02 6.33
C ALA A 15 0.14 9.48 6.42
N VAL A 16 -0.43 9.40 7.61
CA VAL A 16 -1.75 10.00 7.88
C VAL A 16 -1.68 11.52 7.89
N GLN A 17 -2.81 12.17 7.59
CA GLN A 17 -2.90 13.62 7.61
C GLN A 17 -2.51 14.19 8.98
N ASN A 18 -1.60 15.16 8.97
CA ASN A 18 -1.06 15.87 10.15
C ASN A 18 -0.48 14.95 11.24
N ARG A 19 -0.29 13.64 11.01
CA ARG A 19 0.01 12.63 12.05
C ARG A 19 -1.08 12.43 13.11
N ASP A 20 -2.22 13.13 13.00
CA ASP A 20 -3.37 13.02 13.91
C ASP A 20 -4.47 12.09 13.37
N GLY A 21 -4.56 11.91 12.05
CA GLY A 21 -5.54 11.07 11.36
C GLY A 21 -5.30 9.56 11.51
N VAL A 22 -4.99 9.09 12.71
CA VAL A 22 -4.41 7.76 12.96
C VAL A 22 -5.28 6.60 12.49
N ILE A 23 -4.61 5.58 11.96
CA ILE A 23 -5.16 4.30 11.51
C ILE A 23 -5.59 3.48 12.73
N ARG A 24 -6.90 3.45 13.00
CA ARG A 24 -7.44 2.72 14.15
C ARG A 24 -7.56 1.23 13.85
N LYS A 25 -7.33 0.41 14.88
CA LYS A 25 -7.45 -1.06 14.79
C LYS A 25 -8.81 -1.52 14.24
N SER A 26 -9.89 -0.79 14.54
CA SER A 26 -11.25 -1.13 14.10
C SER A 26 -11.46 -1.09 12.59
N TRP A 27 -10.66 -0.31 11.85
CA TRP A 27 -10.81 -0.18 10.40
C TRP A 27 -9.53 -0.42 9.60
N LYS A 28 -8.38 -0.65 10.27
CA LYS A 28 -7.08 -0.95 9.64
C LYS A 28 -7.16 -2.01 8.55
N GLU A 29 -7.80 -3.13 8.84
CA GLU A 29 -7.91 -4.24 7.87
C GLU A 29 -8.72 -3.83 6.63
N LYS A 30 -9.81 -3.08 6.82
CA LYS A 30 -10.63 -2.57 5.72
C LYS A 30 -9.85 -1.56 4.86
N LEU A 31 -9.07 -0.67 5.49
CA LEU A 31 -8.16 0.22 4.76
C LEU A 31 -7.18 -0.58 3.91
N TYR A 32 -6.50 -1.57 4.48
CA TYR A 32 -5.50 -2.35 3.74
C TYR A 32 -6.13 -3.11 2.57
N LYS A 33 -7.31 -3.70 2.76
CA LYS A 33 -8.07 -4.34 1.66
C LYS A 33 -8.43 -3.35 0.56
N TYR A 34 -8.86 -2.13 0.91
CA TYR A 34 -9.15 -1.08 -0.06
C TYR A 34 -7.90 -0.67 -0.86
N MET A 35 -6.77 -0.44 -0.18
CA MET A 35 -5.50 -0.10 -0.83
C MET A 35 -5.03 -1.21 -1.77
N ILE A 36 -5.08 -2.48 -1.34
CA ILE A 36 -4.76 -3.63 -2.19
C ILE A 36 -5.68 -3.67 -3.42
N GLY A 37 -6.98 -3.45 -3.23
CA GLY A 37 -7.96 -3.39 -4.32
C GLY A 37 -7.61 -2.31 -5.34
N SER A 38 -7.28 -1.11 -4.88
CA SER A 38 -6.85 -0.01 -5.74
C SER A 38 -5.58 -0.35 -6.51
N ILE A 39 -4.55 -0.91 -5.86
CA ILE A 39 -3.28 -1.27 -6.52
C ILE A 39 -3.51 -2.35 -7.59
N ARG A 40 -4.32 -3.37 -7.27
CA ARG A 40 -4.69 -4.42 -8.23
C ARG A 40 -5.49 -3.88 -9.42
N ASN A 41 -6.35 -2.87 -9.20
CA ASN A 41 -7.10 -2.21 -10.27
C ASN A 41 -6.22 -1.41 -11.25
N HIS A 42 -4.96 -1.15 -10.88
CA HIS A 42 -3.95 -0.56 -11.76
C HIS A 42 -2.96 -1.61 -12.30
N ASP A 43 -3.35 -2.89 -12.31
CA ASP A 43 -2.54 -4.02 -12.79
C ASP A 43 -1.18 -4.18 -12.09
N HIS A 44 -1.08 -3.69 -10.85
CA HIS A 44 0.10 -3.85 -10.01
C HIS A 44 -0.06 -4.97 -8.99
N LYS A 45 1.08 -5.56 -8.59
CA LYS A 45 1.14 -6.62 -7.57
C LYS A 45 1.61 -6.06 -6.23
N VAL A 46 0.82 -6.28 -5.18
CA VAL A 46 1.23 -6.03 -3.80
C VAL A 46 2.03 -7.23 -3.29
N LEU A 47 3.28 -7.00 -2.86
CA LEU A 47 4.10 -8.02 -2.22
C LEU A 47 3.88 -8.10 -0.72
N ALA A 48 3.77 -6.94 -0.06
CA ALA A 48 3.49 -6.82 1.36
C ALA A 48 2.66 -5.55 1.61
N ILE A 49 1.95 -5.52 2.73
CA ILE A 49 1.35 -4.28 3.26
C ILE A 49 1.29 -4.40 4.77
N ASN A 50 1.80 -3.40 5.46
CA ASN A 50 1.69 -3.30 6.92
C ASN A 50 1.87 -1.85 7.37
N GLY A 51 1.76 -1.57 8.66
CA GLY A 51 1.92 -0.21 9.15
C GLY A 51 1.65 -0.10 10.63
N ILE A 52 1.86 1.11 11.13
CA ILE A 52 1.55 1.53 12.48
C ILE A 52 0.53 2.68 12.41
N PRO A 53 -0.02 3.18 13.53
CA PRO A 53 -1.15 4.11 13.48
C PRO A 53 -0.93 5.37 12.63
N ASP A 54 0.29 5.87 12.47
CA ASP A 54 0.53 7.11 11.74
C ASP A 54 1.01 6.92 10.28
N HIS A 55 1.28 5.68 9.83
CA HIS A 55 1.69 5.43 8.44
C HIS A 55 1.56 3.96 7.98
N VAL A 56 1.50 3.76 6.66
CA VAL A 56 1.45 2.46 5.98
C VAL A 56 2.67 2.27 5.09
N HIS A 57 3.21 1.06 5.08
CA HIS A 57 4.23 0.54 4.16
C HIS A 57 3.57 -0.43 3.18
N ILE A 58 3.93 -0.32 1.91
CA ILE A 58 3.51 -1.20 0.81
C ILE A 58 4.75 -1.66 0.05
#